data_AF-I9B767-F1
#
_entry.id   AF-I9B767-F1
#
_cell.length_a   1.000
_cell.length_b   1.000
_cell.length_c   1.000
_cell.angle_alpha   90.00
_cell.angle_beta   90.00
_cell.angle_gamma   90.00
#
_symmetry.space_group_name_H-M   'P 1'
#
loop_
_entity.id
_entity.type
_entity.pdbx_description
1 polymer ?
#
loop_
_entity_poly.entity_id
_entity_poly.type
_entity_poly.pdbx_seq_one_letter_code
_entity_poly.pdbx_strand_id
1 'polypeptide(L)'
;MYNTRRLTETALLTTLITVSGAIKLPGFIPGTEFQLSAPLAVAICGVFGFTKYITAGILSSLIGLILGTQNLLNVGIAMIFRLVVGICVTGLGTSWPVLVLAGPLGSSVARLALGGILGKGAIPLLLAAVPGMIYTALTAWPLTLLLKKVKLQTERVVQSGVQR
;
A
#
# COMPACT_ATOMS: atom_id res chain seq x y z
N MET A 1 -27.69 1.90 -5.57
CA MET A 1 -26.89 1.99 -4.33
C MET A 1 -25.54 1.27 -4.37
N TYR A 2 -25.43 0.07 -4.94
CA TYR A 2 -24.17 -0.70 -4.92
C TYR A 2 -23.00 -0.01 -5.63
N ASN A 3 -23.27 0.68 -6.75
CA ASN A 3 -22.24 1.39 -7.51
C ASN A 3 -21.69 2.62 -6.76
N THR A 4 -22.57 3.41 -6.15
CA THR A 4 -22.20 4.58 -5.33
C THR A 4 -21.34 4.16 -4.15
N ARG A 5 -21.72 3.08 -3.45
CA ARG A 5 -20.94 2.54 -2.32
C ARG A 5 -19.53 2.13 -2.75
N ARG A 6 -19.37 1.42 -3.88
CA ARG A 6 -18.05 1.04 -4.38
C ARG A 6 -17.21 2.26 -4.76
N LEU A 7 -17.82 3.28 -5.34
CA LEU A 7 -17.15 4.53 -5.68
C LEU A 7 -16.65 5.23 -4.41
N THR A 8 -17.51 5.41 -3.41
CA THR A 8 -17.16 6.05 -2.13
C THR A 8 -16.08 5.27 -1.39
N GLU A 9 -16.16 3.94 -1.36
CA GLU A 9 -15.15 3.08 -0.72
C GLU A 9 -13.80 3.22 -1.42
N THR A 10 -13.78 3.21 -2.77
CA THR A 10 -12.54 3.40 -3.54
C THR A 10 -11.97 4.81 -3.33
N ALA A 11 -12.82 5.84 -3.27
CA ALA A 11 -12.41 7.21 -2.97
C ALA A 11 -11.79 7.32 -1.56
N LEU A 12 -12.41 6.70 -0.55
CA LEU A 12 -11.90 6.68 0.82
C LEU A 12 -10.55 5.95 0.92
N LEU A 13 -10.40 4.82 0.22
CA LEU A 13 -9.12 4.11 0.16
C LEU A 13 -8.05 4.95 -0.55
N THR A 14 -8.43 5.65 -1.62
CA THR A 14 -7.53 6.56 -2.35
C THR A 14 -7.04 7.68 -1.44
N THR A 15 -7.93 8.33 -0.70
CA THR A 15 -7.56 9.42 0.22
C THR A 15 -6.68 8.91 1.34
N LEU A 16 -7.00 7.74 1.93
CA LEU A 16 -6.16 7.11 2.96
C LEU A 16 -4.75 6.79 2.47
N ILE A 17 -4.60 6.22 1.27
CA ILE A 17 -3.28 5.93 0.66
C ILE A 17 -2.52 7.24 0.40
N THR A 18 -3.22 8.27 -0.08
CA THR A 18 -2.60 9.56 -0.43
C THR A 18 -2.11 10.30 0.81
N VAL A 19 -2.95 10.43 1.84
CA VAL A 19 -2.59 11.07 3.12
C VAL A 19 -1.48 10.29 3.82
N SER A 20 -1.60 8.96 3.90
CA SER A 20 -0.56 8.12 4.51
C SER A 20 0.73 8.10 3.70
N GLY A 21 0.66 8.34 2.39
CA GLY A 21 1.83 8.45 1.51
C GLY A 21 2.54 9.80 1.62
N ALA A 22 1.82 10.85 2.00
CA ALA A 22 2.39 12.15 2.32
C ALA A 22 3.10 12.13 3.69
N ILE A 23 2.61 11.32 4.64
CA ILE A 23 3.27 11.10 5.93
C ILE A 23 4.41 10.09 5.75
N LYS A 24 5.59 10.62 5.42
CA LYS A 24 6.84 9.86 5.41
C LYS A 24 7.63 10.15 6.68
N LEU A 25 7.97 9.10 7.43
CA LEU A 25 8.89 9.26 8.56
C LEU A 25 10.32 9.39 8.00
N PRO A 26 11.04 10.48 8.32
CA PRO A 26 12.41 10.66 7.85
C PRO A 26 13.27 9.58 8.49
N GLY A 27 13.76 8.67 7.66
CA GLY A 27 14.77 7.72 8.08
C GLY A 27 16.13 8.40 8.18
N PHE A 28 17.03 7.83 8.97
CA PHE A 28 18.35 8.39 9.29
C PHE A 28 19.25 8.60 8.04
N ILE A 29 18.89 8.04 6.88
CA ILE A 29 19.65 8.09 5.62
C ILE A 29 18.70 8.42 4.44
N PRO A 30 19.10 9.27 3.47
CA PRO A 30 18.31 9.52 2.26
C PRO A 30 18.03 8.20 1.50
N GLY A 31 16.75 7.91 1.25
CA GLY A 31 16.29 6.62 0.68
C GLY A 31 15.74 5.63 1.71
N THR A 32 15.77 5.96 3.01
CA THR A 32 15.21 5.15 4.10
C THR A 32 13.88 5.67 4.64
N GLU A 33 13.27 6.62 3.92
CA GLU A 33 11.97 7.20 4.27
C GLU A 33 10.92 6.09 4.40
N PHE A 34 10.47 5.88 5.64
CA PHE A 34 9.44 4.90 5.89
C PHE A 34 8.10 5.48 5.45
N GLN A 35 7.54 4.91 4.38
CA GLN A 35 6.22 5.25 3.89
C GLN A 35 5.18 4.42 4.61
N LEU A 36 4.34 5.08 5.42
CA LEU A 36 3.20 4.45 6.07
C LEU A 36 2.17 3.91 5.05
N SER A 37 2.20 4.41 3.82
CA SER A 37 1.39 3.89 2.71
C SER A 37 1.73 2.44 2.34
N ALA A 38 2.94 1.93 2.59
CA ALA A 38 3.35 0.58 2.21
C ALA A 38 2.62 -0.53 3.01
N PRO A 39 2.64 -0.54 4.35
CA PRO A 39 1.85 -1.51 5.13
C PRO A 39 0.34 -1.32 4.93
N LEU A 40 -0.11 -0.08 4.75
CA LEU A 40 -1.51 0.21 4.45
C LEU A 40 -1.94 -0.34 3.09
N ALA A 41 -1.10 -0.22 2.07
CA ALA A 41 -1.34 -0.78 0.75
C ALA A 41 -1.51 -2.31 0.79
N VAL A 42 -0.63 -3.00 1.50
CA VAL A 42 -0.74 -4.46 1.73
C VAL A 42 -2.04 -4.80 2.45
N ALA A 43 -2.39 -4.01 3.47
CA ALA A 43 -3.61 -4.21 4.25
C ALA A 43 -4.88 -4.02 3.43
N ILE A 44 -4.92 -2.97 2.60
CA ILE A 44 -6.03 -2.71 1.69
C ILE A 44 -6.17 -3.83 0.67
N CYS A 45 -5.05 -4.27 0.06
CA CYS A 45 -5.06 -5.36 -0.90
C CYS A 45 -5.62 -6.65 -0.29
N GLY A 46 -5.23 -6.99 0.94
CA GLY A 46 -5.72 -8.18 1.63
C GLY A 46 -7.22 -8.13 2.00
N VAL A 47 -7.73 -6.97 2.40
CA VAL A 47 -9.11 -6.83 2.94
C VAL A 47 -10.14 -6.49 1.86
N PHE A 48 -9.78 -5.62 0.93
CA PHE A 48 -10.68 -5.05 -0.08
C PHE A 48 -10.51 -5.69 -1.47
N GLY A 49 -9.40 -6.41 -1.68
CA GLY A 49 -9.07 -7.10 -2.92
C GLY A 49 -8.26 -6.25 -3.90
N PHE A 50 -7.65 -6.92 -4.86
CA PHE A 50 -6.69 -6.33 -5.80
C PHE A 50 -7.27 -5.23 -6.70
N THR A 51 -8.50 -5.41 -7.20
CA THR A 51 -9.11 -4.42 -8.12
C THR A 51 -9.26 -3.06 -7.46
N LYS A 52 -9.81 -3.00 -6.22
CA LYS A 52 -9.98 -1.74 -5.48
C LYS A 52 -8.65 -1.15 -5.06
N TYR A 53 -7.70 -2.01 -4.73
CA TYR A 53 -6.36 -1.61 -4.34
C TYR A 53 -5.60 -0.93 -5.50
N ILE A 54 -5.59 -1.52 -6.69
CA ILE A 54 -4.91 -0.96 -7.86
C ILE A 54 -5.57 0.34 -8.31
N THR A 55 -6.90 0.39 -8.37
CA THR A 55 -7.59 1.63 -8.76
C THR A 55 -7.28 2.76 -7.78
N ALA A 56 -7.39 2.50 -6.47
CA ALA A 56 -7.05 3.49 -5.44
C ALA A 56 -5.58 3.90 -5.48
N GLY A 57 -4.68 2.96 -5.78
CA GLY A 57 -3.25 3.22 -5.94
C GLY A 57 -2.94 4.14 -7.12
N ILE A 58 -3.54 3.88 -8.29
CA ILE A 58 -3.36 4.70 -9.50
C ILE A 58 -3.89 6.10 -9.26
N LEU A 59 -5.11 6.23 -8.71
CA LEU A 59 -5.70 7.52 -8.36
C LEU A 59 -4.81 8.29 -7.37
N SER A 60 -4.29 7.63 -6.33
CA SER A 60 -3.40 8.24 -5.35
C SER A 60 -2.10 8.75 -5.98
N SER A 61 -1.50 7.99 -6.91
CA SER A 61 -0.31 8.43 -7.64
C SER A 61 -0.59 9.59 -8.59
N LEU A 62 -1.76 9.62 -9.24
CA LEU A 62 -2.16 10.73 -10.08
C LEU A 62 -2.33 12.01 -9.25
N ILE A 63 -2.98 11.92 -8.08
CA ILE A 63 -3.09 13.04 -7.14
C ILE A 63 -1.71 13.51 -6.70
N GLY A 64 -0.81 12.60 -6.33
CA GLY A 64 0.56 12.94 -5.91
C GLY A 64 1.39 13.63 -7.01
N LEU A 65 1.17 13.27 -8.27
CA LEU A 65 1.79 13.89 -9.45
C LEU A 65 1.23 15.29 -9.71
N ILE A 66 -0.10 15.46 -9.67
CA ILE A 66 -0.76 16.75 -9.85
C ILE A 66 -0.35 17.74 -8.76
N LEU A 67 -0.21 17.26 -7.52
CA LEU A 67 0.20 18.08 -6.38
C LEU A 67 1.69 18.47 -6.43
N GLY A 68 2.47 17.96 -7.40
CA GLY A 68 3.90 18.21 -7.54
C GLY A 68 4.78 17.55 -6.47
N THR A 69 4.18 16.78 -5.56
CA THR A 69 4.89 16.13 -4.43
C THR A 69 5.68 14.90 -4.85
N GLN A 70 5.38 14.31 -6.01
CA GLN A 70 6.05 13.10 -6.52
C GLN A 70 6.52 13.28 -7.96
N ASN A 71 7.75 12.83 -8.24
CA ASN A 71 8.29 12.71 -9.60
C ASN A 71 7.83 11.40 -10.29
N LEU A 72 7.91 11.37 -11.62
CA LEU A 72 7.62 10.18 -12.45
C LEU A 72 8.35 8.91 -11.97
N LEU A 73 9.61 9.04 -11.53
CA LEU A 73 10.37 7.93 -10.94
C LEU A 73 9.73 7.38 -9.66
N ASN A 74 9.29 8.26 -8.77
CA ASN A 74 8.68 7.87 -7.49
C ASN A 74 7.31 7.20 -7.72
N VAL A 75 6.56 7.67 -8.71
CA VAL A 75 5.31 7.02 -9.16
C VAL A 75 5.60 5.63 -9.74
N GLY A 76 6.64 5.49 -10.57
CA GLY A 76 7.04 4.20 -11.13
C GLY A 76 7.38 3.17 -10.05
N ILE A 77 8.17 3.57 -9.05
CA ILE A 77 8.54 2.71 -7.91
C ILE A 77 7.30 2.31 -7.10
N ALA A 78 6.41 3.26 -6.82
CA ALA A 78 5.16 2.98 -6.12
C ALA A 78 4.26 2.01 -6.90
N MET A 79 4.22 2.11 -8.24
CA MET A 79 3.47 1.19 -9.09
C MET A 79 4.06 -0.22 -9.11
N ILE A 80 5.38 -0.36 -9.17
CA ILE A 80 6.07 -1.66 -9.09
C ILE A 80 5.79 -2.33 -7.74
N PHE A 81 5.94 -1.59 -6.64
CA PHE A 81 5.61 -2.08 -5.30
C PHE A 81 4.18 -2.61 -5.25
N ARG A 82 3.22 -1.83 -5.77
CA ARG A 82 1.81 -2.22 -5.77
C ARG A 82 1.53 -3.45 -6.61
N LEU A 83 2.16 -3.58 -7.78
CA LEU A 83 1.99 -4.74 -8.64
C LEU A 83 2.50 -6.01 -7.94
N VAL A 84 3.70 -5.95 -7.33
CA VAL A 84 4.31 -7.10 -6.64
C VAL A 84 3.50 -7.51 -5.42
N VAL A 85 3.12 -6.56 -4.56
CA VAL A 85 2.25 -6.83 -3.40
C VAL A 85 0.92 -7.42 -3.86
N GLY A 86 0.33 -6.83 -4.90
CA GLY A 86 -0.93 -7.27 -5.45
C GLY A 86 -0.88 -8.72 -5.93
N ILE A 87 0.11 -9.06 -6.75
CA ILE A 87 0.32 -10.42 -7.28
C ILE A 87 0.61 -11.41 -6.14
N CYS A 88 1.45 -11.04 -5.17
CA CYS A 88 1.73 -11.91 -4.02
C CYS A 88 0.46 -12.21 -3.21
N VAL A 89 -0.33 -11.18 -2.87
CA VAL A 89 -1.51 -11.34 -2.02
C VAL A 89 -2.66 -12.03 -2.75
N THR A 90 -2.84 -11.81 -4.06
CA THR A 90 -3.84 -12.56 -4.84
C THR A 90 -3.43 -13.99 -5.15
N GLY A 91 -2.14 -14.23 -5.44
CA GLY A 91 -1.63 -15.56 -5.79
C GLY A 91 -1.49 -16.50 -4.60
N LEU A 92 -0.92 -16.01 -3.48
CA LEU A 92 -0.69 -16.80 -2.26
C LEU A 92 -1.85 -16.69 -1.24
N GLY A 93 -2.84 -15.84 -1.52
CA GLY A 93 -4.02 -15.61 -0.70
C GLY A 93 -3.79 -14.66 0.49
N THR A 94 -4.85 -14.44 1.27
CA THR A 94 -4.87 -13.47 2.38
C THR A 94 -4.44 -14.09 3.72
N SER A 95 -3.52 -15.05 3.71
CA SER A 95 -3.02 -15.61 4.98
C SER A 95 -2.14 -14.59 5.71
N TRP A 96 -2.15 -14.64 7.05
CA TRP A 96 -1.32 -13.75 7.88
C TRP A 96 0.16 -13.67 7.43
N PRO A 97 0.87 -14.81 7.21
CA PRO A 97 2.27 -14.76 6.81
C PRO A 97 2.47 -14.15 5.42
N VAL A 98 1.53 -14.34 4.48
CA VAL A 98 1.62 -13.74 3.14
C VAL A 98 1.52 -12.22 3.20
N LEU A 99 0.64 -11.68 4.05
CA LEU A 99 0.54 -10.23 4.27
C LEU A 99 1.82 -9.66 4.89
N VAL A 100 2.41 -10.35 5.86
CA VAL A 100 3.64 -9.91 6.52
C VAL A 100 4.83 -9.93 5.55
N LEU A 101 4.90 -10.93 4.66
CA LEU A 101 6.00 -11.10 3.70
C LEU A 101 5.82 -10.26 2.42
N ALA A 102 4.59 -9.97 1.99
CA ALA A 102 4.32 -9.19 0.79
C ALA A 102 4.93 -7.78 0.84
N GLY A 103 4.95 -7.14 2.02
CA GLY A 103 5.59 -5.84 2.22
C GLY A 103 7.10 -5.85 1.95
N PRO A 104 7.89 -6.66 2.68
CA PRO A 104 9.33 -6.83 2.43
C PRO A 104 9.66 -7.28 1.00
N LEU A 105 8.87 -8.20 0.41
CA LEU A 105 9.04 -8.65 -0.97
C LEU A 105 8.83 -7.50 -1.97
N GLY A 106 7.71 -6.79 -1.87
CA GLY A 106 7.42 -5.62 -2.71
C GLY A 106 8.50 -4.54 -2.59
N SER A 107 8.98 -4.29 -1.37
CA SER A 107 10.00 -3.27 -1.11
C SER A 107 11.36 -3.66 -1.71
N SER A 108 11.73 -4.94 -1.61
CA SER A 108 12.96 -5.47 -2.21
C SER A 108 12.94 -5.32 -3.73
N VAL A 109 11.86 -5.73 -4.39
CA VAL A 109 11.73 -5.62 -5.86
C VAL A 109 11.70 -4.17 -6.31
N ALA A 110 10.97 -3.31 -5.62
CA ALA A 110 10.91 -1.88 -5.92
C ALA A 110 12.29 -1.20 -5.80
N ARG A 111 13.11 -1.60 -4.82
CA ARG A 111 14.47 -1.08 -4.64
C ARG A 111 15.48 -1.66 -5.62
N LEU A 112 15.34 -2.94 -6.01
CA LEU A 112 16.14 -3.51 -7.09
C LEU A 112 15.89 -2.78 -8.41
N ALA A 113 14.61 -2.50 -8.72
CA ALA A 113 14.25 -1.70 -9.89
C ALA A 113 14.85 -0.28 -9.80
N LEU A 114 14.79 0.36 -8.62
CA LEU A 114 15.39 1.67 -8.40
C LEU A 114 16.92 1.65 -8.59
N GLY A 115 17.62 0.67 -8.01
CA GLY A 115 19.07 0.49 -8.17
C GLY A 115 19.48 0.26 -9.62
N GLY A 116 18.67 -0.49 -10.39
CA GLY A 116 18.87 -0.67 -11.83
C GLY A 116 18.69 0.62 -12.63
N ILE A 117 17.71 1.46 -12.29
CA ILE A 117 17.44 2.72 -12.99
C ILE A 117 18.46 3.82 -12.64
N LEU A 118 18.89 3.91 -11.38
CA LEU A 118 19.84 4.95 -10.92
C LEU A 118 21.31 4.58 -11.18
N GLY A 119 21.62 3.33 -11.55
CA GLY A 119 23.00 2.84 -11.71
C GLY A 119 23.83 2.83 -10.41
N LYS A 120 23.24 3.19 -9.26
CA LYS A 120 23.83 3.06 -7.93
C LYS A 120 23.58 1.65 -7.41
N GLY A 121 24.61 1.03 -6.83
CA GLY A 121 24.55 -0.34 -6.32
C GLY A 121 23.28 -0.62 -5.52
N ALA A 122 22.51 -1.63 -5.94
CA ALA A 122 21.24 -1.98 -5.31
C ALA A 122 21.40 -2.48 -3.85
N ILE A 123 22.60 -2.95 -3.50
CA ILE A 123 22.96 -3.51 -2.18
C ILE A 123 22.91 -2.46 -1.06
N PRO A 124 23.58 -1.29 -1.16
CA PRO A 124 23.46 -0.25 -0.13
C PRO A 124 22.04 0.31 0.00
N LEU A 125 21.26 0.34 -1.09
CA LEU A 125 19.87 0.79 -1.06
C LEU A 125 18.95 -0.21 -0.34
N LEU A 126 19.21 -1.51 -0.50
CA LEU A 126 18.54 -2.59 0.22
C LEU A 126 18.88 -2.55 1.72
N LEU A 127 20.17 -2.45 2.05
CA LEU A 127 20.67 -2.43 3.43
C LEU A 127 20.14 -1.23 4.23
N ALA A 128 20.18 -0.03 3.65
CA ALA A 128 19.70 1.17 4.31
C ALA A 128 18.23 1.06 4.71
N ALA A 129 17.47 0.26 3.97
CA ALA A 129 16.02 0.28 4.04
C ALA A 129 15.44 -1.05 4.59
N VAL A 130 16.31 -1.90 5.16
CA VAL A 130 15.99 -3.01 6.08
C VAL A 130 15.13 -2.58 7.26
N PRO A 131 15.40 -1.44 7.94
CA PRO A 131 14.56 -0.99 9.06
C PRO A 131 13.10 -0.81 8.63
N GLY A 132 12.88 -0.17 7.48
CA GLY A 132 11.53 0.02 6.92
C GLY A 132 10.82 -1.27 6.52
N MET A 133 11.57 -2.32 6.11
CA MET A 133 10.98 -3.63 5.81
C MET A 133 10.49 -4.34 7.08
N ILE A 134 11.25 -4.24 8.17
CA ILE A 134 10.84 -4.76 9.49
C ILE A 134 9.59 -4.02 9.99
N TYR A 135 9.59 -2.69 9.89
CA TYR A 135 8.40 -1.90 10.25
C TYR A 135 7.18 -2.26 9.40
N THR A 136 7.34 -2.44 8.09
CA THR A 136 6.23 -2.84 7.21
C THR A 136 5.69 -4.22 7.60
N ALA A 137 6.58 -5.18 7.86
CA ALA A 137 6.20 -6.53 8.28
C ALA A 137 5.42 -6.53 9.61
N LEU A 138 5.87 -5.76 10.60
CA LEU A 138 5.23 -5.64 11.91
C LEU A 138 3.88 -4.90 11.85
N THR A 139 3.80 -3.83 11.05
CA THR A 139 2.62 -2.96 10.99
C THR A 139 1.55 -3.43 10.00
N ALA A 140 1.89 -4.24 9.00
CA ALA A 140 0.92 -4.77 8.05
C ALA A 140 -0.19 -5.57 8.75
N TRP A 141 0.16 -6.43 9.71
CA TRP A 141 -0.82 -7.23 10.43
C TRP A 141 -1.87 -6.43 11.21
N PRO A 142 -1.51 -5.54 12.16
CA PRO A 142 -2.50 -4.78 12.92
C PRO A 142 -3.38 -3.91 12.01
N LEU A 143 -2.82 -3.33 10.94
CA LEU A 143 -3.61 -2.59 9.95
C LEU A 143 -4.65 -3.47 9.25
N THR A 144 -4.29 -4.70 8.88
CA THR A 144 -5.23 -5.62 8.23
C THR A 144 -6.38 -6.00 9.17
N LEU A 145 -6.09 -6.21 10.45
CA LEU A 145 -7.11 -6.49 11.47
C LEU A 145 -8.06 -5.29 11.66
N LEU A 146 -7.52 -4.07 11.73
CA LEU A 146 -8.31 -2.85 11.84
C LEU A 146 -9.22 -2.64 10.62
N LEU A 147 -8.68 -2.73 9.42
CA LEU A 147 -9.46 -2.60 8.18
C LEU A 147 -10.52 -3.70 8.06
N LYS A 148 -10.20 -4.93 8.47
CA LYS A 148 -11.18 -6.03 8.51
C LYS A 148 -12.32 -5.74 9.48
N LYS A 149 -12.02 -5.20 10.67
CA LYS A 149 -13.04 -4.76 11.64
C LYS A 149 -13.92 -3.65 11.06
N VAL A 150 -13.31 -2.62 10.44
CA VAL A 150 -14.06 -1.51 9.83
C VAL A 150 -14.98 -2.02 8.72
N LYS A 151 -14.48 -2.86 7.81
CA LYS A 151 -15.28 -3.45 6.74
C LYS A 151 -16.47 -4.26 7.26
N LEU A 152 -16.25 -5.09 8.28
CA LEU A 152 -17.31 -5.87 8.94
C LEU A 152 -18.38 -4.97 9.58
N GLN A 153 -17.97 -3.89 10.25
CA GLN A 153 -18.90 -2.92 10.83
C GLN A 153 -19.72 -2.22 9.74
N THR A 154 -19.08 -1.78 8.65
CA THR A 154 -19.78 -1.19 7.50
C THR A 154 -20.79 -2.17 6.89
N GLU A 155 -20.44 -3.45 6.75
CA GLU A 155 -21.37 -4.47 6.26
C GLU A 155 -22.56 -4.68 7.18
N ARG A 156 -22.35 -4.72 8.50
CA ARG A 156 -23.44 -4.83 9.50
C ARG A 156 -24.39 -3.64 9.44
N VAL A 157 -23.87 -2.41 9.48
CA VAL A 157 -24.69 -1.19 9.45
C VAL A 157 -25.53 -1.13 8.18
N VAL A 158 -24.96 -1.53 7.04
CA VAL A 158 -25.70 -1.56 5.77
C VAL A 158 -26.81 -2.62 5.79
N GLN A 159 -26.58 -3.79 6.37
CA GLN A 159 -27.64 -4.79 6.50
C GLN A 159 -28.77 -4.33 7.43
N SER A 160 -28.46 -3.66 8.53
CA SER A 160 -29.45 -3.09 9.44
C SER A 160 -30.25 -1.93 8.83
N GLY A 161 -29.64 -1.15 7.93
CA GLY A 161 -30.30 -0.05 7.22
C GLY A 161 -31.16 -0.48 6.03
N VAL A 162 -30.98 -1.70 5.51
CA VAL A 162 -31.80 -2.27 4.42
C VAL A 162 -33.05 -3.00 4.96
N GLN A 163 -33.08 -3.33 6.25
CA GLN A 163 -34.25 -3.94 6.92
C GLN A 163 -35.26 -2.91 7.48
N ARG A 164 -35.01 -1.60 7.29
CA ARG A 164 -35.96 -0.51 7.58
C ARG A 164 -36.40 0.13 6.27
#